data_AF-X0V387-F1
#
_entry.id   AF-X0V387-F1
#
_cell.length_a   1.000
_cell.length_b   1.000
_cell.length_c   1.000
_cell.angle_alpha   90.00
_cell.angle_beta   90.00
_cell.angle_gamma   90.00
#
_symmetry.space_group_name_H-M   'P 1'
#
loop_
_entity.id
_entity.type
_entity.pdbx_description
1 polymer ?
#
loop_
_entity_poly.entity_id
_entity_poly.type
_entity_poly.pdbx_seq_one_letter_code
_entity_poly.pdbx_strand_id
1 'polypeptide(L)'
;MKGITLSTEPFSVSWALHMEEIWATVIHDIYGSTQLNLNYAITCKYGVVPDGQFGYYHLADYFALVEVLDKETDKPAKYGDWGEPVITTFSREAMPLVRFRSNDRVRLLSPRPCACGRETALWEVGTISRYDDMIKIKATNVWPQTVDEAVFSFKDIEEYNGRVFIT
;
A
#
# COMPACT_ATOMS: atom_id res chain seq x y z
N MET A 1 12.02 -15.79 14.11
CA MET A 1 10.79 -15.19 13.55
C MET A 1 10.63 -15.76 12.16
N LYS A 2 9.66 -16.65 11.94
CA LYS A 2 9.27 -17.06 10.59
C LYS A 2 8.09 -16.14 10.25
N GLY A 3 8.20 -15.38 9.17
CA GLY A 3 7.22 -14.41 8.69
C GLY A 3 7.28 -14.43 7.17
N ILE A 4 6.15 -14.19 6.52
CA ILE A 4 6.10 -14.02 5.06
C ILE A 4 6.08 -12.53 4.78
N THR A 5 6.97 -12.06 3.92
CA THR A 5 6.99 -10.66 3.49
C THR A 5 6.56 -10.58 2.04
N LEU A 6 5.50 -9.82 1.81
CA LEU A 6 4.98 -9.47 0.50
C LEU A 6 5.58 -8.14 0.04
N SER A 7 5.35 -7.85 -1.24
CA SER A 7 5.60 -6.56 -1.87
C SER A 7 4.84 -6.52 -3.19
N THR A 8 4.70 -5.32 -3.77
CA THR A 8 4.22 -5.05 -5.14
C THR A 8 2.71 -4.88 -5.30
N GLU A 9 1.87 -5.78 -4.75
CA GLU A 9 0.44 -5.82 -5.07
C GLU A 9 -0.47 -5.55 -3.86
N PRO A 10 -1.64 -4.91 -4.04
CA PRO A 10 -2.65 -4.78 -2.99
C PRO A 10 -3.30 -6.12 -2.64
N PHE A 11 -3.97 -6.17 -1.50
CA PHE A 11 -4.69 -7.35 -1.03
C PHE A 11 -5.81 -6.95 -0.07
N SER A 12 -6.81 -7.83 0.10
CA SER A 12 -7.90 -7.61 1.05
C SER A 12 -7.54 -8.10 2.46
N VAL A 13 -8.25 -7.60 3.47
CA VAL A 13 -8.13 -8.10 4.86
C VAL A 13 -8.49 -9.59 4.93
N SER A 14 -9.55 -10.02 4.22
CA SER A 14 -9.96 -11.43 4.22
C SER A 14 -8.90 -12.34 3.62
N TRP A 15 -8.27 -11.91 2.52
CA TRP A 15 -7.16 -12.64 1.91
C TRP A 15 -5.97 -12.74 2.87
N ALA A 16 -5.57 -11.62 3.49
CA ALA A 16 -4.44 -11.62 4.41
C ALA A 16 -4.69 -12.53 5.63
N LEU A 17 -5.87 -12.47 6.25
CA LEU A 17 -6.24 -13.36 7.35
C LEU A 17 -6.23 -14.83 6.94
N HIS A 18 -6.73 -15.14 5.74
CA HIS A 18 -6.71 -16.50 5.20
C HIS A 18 -5.29 -17.01 4.96
N MET A 19 -4.40 -16.16 4.43
CA MET A 19 -2.99 -16.52 4.25
C MET A 19 -2.25 -16.69 5.58
N GLU A 20 -2.51 -15.84 6.59
CA GLU A 20 -1.93 -16.02 7.94
C GLU A 20 -2.38 -17.34 8.58
N GLU A 21 -3.63 -17.78 8.32
CA GLU A 21 -4.17 -19.07 8.74
C GLU A 21 -3.45 -20.24 8.05
N ILE A 22 -3.38 -20.24 6.72
CA ILE A 22 -2.74 -21.31 5.93
C ILE A 22 -1.27 -21.49 6.33
N TRP A 23 -0.55 -20.39 6.45
CA TRP A 23 0.90 -20.41 6.67
C TRP A 23 1.28 -20.40 8.16
N ALA A 24 0.30 -20.28 9.06
CA ALA A 24 0.48 -20.19 10.51
C ALA A 24 1.56 -19.16 10.91
N THR A 25 1.54 -17.99 10.25
CA THR A 25 2.58 -16.97 10.38
C THR A 25 2.02 -15.58 10.09
N VAL A 26 2.68 -14.56 10.65
CA VAL A 26 2.32 -13.17 10.39
C VAL A 26 2.79 -12.78 8.98
N ILE A 27 1.90 -12.12 8.25
CA ILE A 27 2.23 -11.52 6.97
C ILE A 27 2.71 -10.10 7.19
N HIS A 28 3.82 -9.79 6.56
CA HIS A 28 4.39 -8.47 6.46
C HIS A 28 4.30 -7.99 5.03
N ASP A 29 4.31 -6.69 4.85
CA ASP A 29 4.41 -6.09 3.53
C ASP A 29 5.43 -4.96 3.49
N ILE A 30 6.05 -4.82 2.32
CA ILE A 30 7.00 -3.77 2.00
C ILE A 30 6.57 -3.07 0.71
N TYR A 31 6.44 -1.76 0.80
CA TYR A 31 6.32 -0.88 -0.34
C TYR A 31 7.68 -0.30 -0.75
N GLY A 32 7.93 -0.33 -2.05
CA GLY A 32 8.99 0.43 -2.70
C GLY A 32 8.97 0.18 -4.20
N SER A 33 10.04 0.63 -4.86
CA SER A 33 10.22 0.46 -6.30
C SER A 33 11.69 0.28 -6.63
N THR A 34 12.02 -0.13 -7.85
CA THR A 34 13.42 -0.22 -8.30
C THR A 34 14.13 1.13 -8.19
N GLN A 35 13.43 2.22 -8.46
CA GLN A 35 13.92 3.60 -8.35
C GLN A 35 14.27 3.95 -6.89
N LEU A 36 13.57 3.34 -5.93
CA LEU A 36 13.76 3.56 -4.48
C LEU A 36 14.61 2.49 -3.78
N ASN A 37 15.13 1.50 -4.51
CA ASN A 37 15.80 0.32 -3.93
C ASN A 37 14.89 -0.50 -2.98
N LEU A 38 13.66 -0.75 -3.45
CA LEU A 38 12.65 -1.70 -2.93
C LEU A 38 12.05 -1.45 -1.55
N ASN A 39 12.72 -0.77 -0.62
CA ASN A 39 12.27 -0.74 0.78
C ASN A 39 12.11 0.68 1.32
N TYR A 40 10.96 1.30 1.05
CA TYR A 40 10.67 2.63 1.57
C TYR A 40 9.65 2.66 2.70
N ALA A 41 8.63 1.80 2.63
CA ALA A 41 7.63 1.67 3.69
C ALA A 41 7.46 0.21 4.07
N ILE A 42 7.45 -0.10 5.37
CA ILE A 42 7.39 -1.49 5.85
C ILE A 42 6.43 -1.61 7.03
N THR A 43 5.70 -2.72 7.09
CA THR A 43 4.92 -3.10 8.27
C THR A 43 5.82 -3.40 9.48
N CYS A 44 5.32 -3.17 10.69
CA CYS A 44 6.06 -3.58 11.90
C CYS A 44 5.78 -5.05 12.26
N LYS A 45 6.23 -5.47 13.45
CA LYS A 45 6.03 -6.82 14.00
C LYS A 45 4.56 -7.28 14.10
N TYR A 46 3.60 -6.37 13.98
CA TYR A 46 2.17 -6.68 14.01
C TYR A 46 1.58 -7.02 12.64
N GLY A 47 2.38 -6.95 11.57
CA GLY A 47 1.99 -7.41 10.24
C GLY A 47 1.03 -6.48 9.50
N VAL A 48 0.37 -7.04 8.49
CA VAL A 48 -0.52 -6.34 7.56
C VAL A 48 -1.95 -6.21 8.08
N VAL A 49 -2.40 -7.09 8.99
CA VAL A 49 -3.79 -7.11 9.51
C VAL A 49 -3.89 -7.24 11.05
N PRO A 50 -3.24 -6.36 11.84
CA PRO A 50 -3.38 -6.39 13.30
C PRO A 50 -4.86 -6.25 13.71
N ASP A 51 -5.30 -7.11 14.63
CA ASP A 51 -6.67 -7.14 15.15
C ASP A 51 -7.77 -7.29 14.06
N GLY A 52 -7.43 -7.92 12.94
CA GLY A 52 -8.37 -8.20 11.85
C GLY A 52 -8.76 -6.98 11.01
N GLN A 53 -7.95 -5.92 11.03
CA GLN A 53 -8.10 -4.74 10.17
C GLN A 53 -6.77 -4.39 9.54
N PHE A 54 -6.77 -3.67 8.41
CA PHE A 54 -5.53 -3.21 7.81
C PHE A 54 -4.65 -2.47 8.81
N GLY A 55 -3.39 -2.88 8.85
CA GLY A 55 -2.33 -2.20 9.55
C GLY A 55 -1.85 -0.99 8.76
N TYR A 56 -0.64 -0.56 9.09
CA TYR A 56 -0.03 0.59 8.44
C TYR A 56 1.45 0.40 8.21
N TYR A 57 1.96 1.07 7.19
CA TYR A 57 3.39 1.14 6.96
C TYR A 57 4.02 2.18 7.87
N HIS A 58 5.25 1.88 8.26
CA HIS A 58 6.21 2.85 8.75
C HIS A 58 7.14 3.26 7.61
N LEU A 59 7.32 4.56 7.42
CA LEU A 59 8.28 5.06 6.46
C LEU A 59 9.71 4.94 7.00
N ALA A 60 10.65 4.71 6.09
CA ALA A 60 12.07 4.93 6.31
C ALA A 60 12.40 6.42 6.09
N ASP A 61 11.83 7.27 6.94
CA ASP A 61 11.94 8.74 6.91
C ASP A 61 13.37 9.29 7.02
N TYR A 62 14.30 8.49 7.53
CA TYR A 62 15.73 8.81 7.53
C TYR A 62 16.40 8.67 6.15
N PHE A 63 15.78 7.97 5.19
CA PHE A 63 16.33 7.77 3.83
C PHE A 63 15.76 8.75 2.79
N ALA A 64 14.51 9.19 2.96
CA ALA A 64 13.89 10.14 2.04
C ALA A 64 12.84 10.99 2.73
N LEU A 65 12.56 12.14 2.13
CA LEU A 65 11.33 12.89 2.37
C LEU A 65 10.23 12.25 1.52
N VAL A 66 9.07 12.00 2.13
CA VAL A 66 7.87 11.68 1.35
C VAL A 66 6.72 12.61 1.69
N GLU A 67 6.24 13.23 0.63
CA GLU A 67 5.02 14.02 0.60
C GLU A 67 3.90 13.13 0.07
N VAL A 68 2.68 13.28 0.59
CA VAL A 68 1.50 12.70 -0.04
C VAL A 68 0.66 13.85 -0.56
N LEU A 69 0.56 13.96 -1.88
CA LEU A 69 -0.08 15.08 -2.55
C LEU A 69 -1.39 14.65 -3.19
N ASP A 70 -2.39 15.51 -3.12
CA ASP A 70 -3.58 15.38 -3.96
C ASP A 70 -3.18 15.47 -5.44
N LYS A 71 -3.65 14.51 -6.25
CA LYS A 71 -3.17 14.29 -7.62
C LYS A 71 -3.52 15.44 -8.57
N GLU A 72 -4.60 16.17 -8.30
CA GLU A 72 -5.14 17.23 -9.16
C GLU A 72 -4.63 18.62 -8.74
N THR A 73 -4.49 18.83 -7.43
CA THR A 73 -4.17 20.15 -6.87
C THR A 73 -2.71 20.32 -6.46
N ASP A 74 -1.94 19.23 -6.40
CA ASP A 74 -0.56 19.20 -5.89
C ASP A 74 -0.38 19.74 -4.46
N LYS A 75 -1.47 19.85 -3.71
CA LYS A 75 -1.46 20.23 -2.29
C LYS A 75 -1.33 18.98 -1.41
N PRO A 76 -0.82 19.10 -0.17
CA PRO A 76 -0.80 17.98 0.77
C PRO A 76 -2.19 17.36 0.94
N ALA A 77 -2.28 16.03 0.81
CA ALA A 77 -3.50 15.29 1.08
C ALA A 77 -3.87 15.40 2.56
N LYS A 78 -5.18 15.35 2.86
CA LYS A 78 -5.66 15.33 4.25
C LYS A 78 -5.56 13.91 4.80
N TYR A 79 -5.48 13.79 6.12
CA TYR A 79 -5.61 12.49 6.77
C TYR A 79 -6.98 11.86 6.47
N GLY A 80 -6.96 10.58 6.13
CA GLY A 80 -8.12 9.79 5.67
C GLY A 80 -8.29 9.77 4.15
N ASP A 81 -7.74 10.77 3.45
CA ASP A 81 -7.88 10.92 1.99
C ASP A 81 -6.78 10.15 1.23
N TRP A 82 -7.02 9.99 -0.06
CA TRP A 82 -6.08 9.40 -1.00
C TRP A 82 -5.16 10.46 -1.60
N GLY A 83 -3.91 10.09 -1.87
CA GLY A 83 -2.96 10.95 -2.56
C GLY A 83 -1.85 10.15 -3.24
N GLU A 84 -1.00 10.86 -3.97
CA GLU A 84 0.19 10.31 -4.62
C GLU A 84 1.41 10.51 -3.72
N PRO A 85 2.21 9.46 -3.43
CA PRO A 85 3.48 9.60 -2.75
C PRO A 85 4.51 10.24 -3.70
N VAL A 86 5.11 11.33 -3.25
CA VAL A 86 6.16 12.07 -3.95
C VAL A 86 7.43 12.03 -3.11
N ILE A 87 8.49 11.44 -3.67
CA ILE A 87 9.68 11.04 -2.91
C ILE A 87 10.92 11.86 -3.28
N THR A 88 11.66 12.32 -2.27
CA THR A 88 12.97 12.96 -2.42
C THR A 88 14.02 12.26 -1.56
N THR A 89 14.98 11.58 -2.17
CA THR A 89 16.01 10.79 -1.45
C THR A 89 17.15 11.65 -0.94
N PHE A 90 17.64 11.42 0.29
CA PHE A 90 18.66 12.27 0.89
C PHE A 90 20.11 11.85 0.60
N SER A 91 20.38 10.55 0.45
CA SER A 91 21.76 10.02 0.48
C SER A 91 22.09 9.14 -0.73
N ARG A 92 21.44 9.38 -1.88
CA ARG A 92 21.75 8.66 -3.13
C ARG A 92 22.65 9.49 -4.04
N GLU A 93 23.87 9.03 -4.28
CA GLU A 93 24.83 9.71 -5.16
C GLU A 93 24.65 9.35 -6.64
N ALA A 94 24.44 8.07 -6.95
CA ALA A 94 24.36 7.62 -8.34
C ALA A 94 23.06 8.02 -9.06
N MET A 95 21.93 8.02 -8.34
CA MET A 95 20.61 8.39 -8.87
C MET A 95 19.78 9.04 -7.75
N PRO A 96 20.07 10.31 -7.40
CA PRO A 96 19.22 11.07 -6.50
C PRO A 96 17.86 11.29 -7.15
N LEU A 97 16.80 11.05 -6.38
CA LEU A 97 15.44 11.39 -6.76
C LEU A 97 15.04 12.67 -6.06
N VAL A 98 14.50 13.63 -6.83
CA VAL A 98 13.94 14.88 -6.31
C VAL A 98 12.51 14.97 -6.79
N ARG A 99 11.57 14.97 -5.84
CA ARG A 99 10.12 14.94 -6.09
C ARG A 99 9.70 13.89 -7.13
N PHE A 100 10.27 12.69 -7.03
CA PHE A 100 9.90 11.57 -7.88
C PHE A 100 8.46 11.15 -7.59
N ARG A 101 7.67 11.06 -8.66
CA ARG A 101 6.25 10.72 -8.64
C ARG A 101 6.09 9.29 -9.12
N SER A 102 5.61 8.38 -8.27
CA SER A 102 5.45 6.98 -8.65
C SER A 102 4.17 6.71 -9.44
N ASN A 103 3.23 7.67 -9.48
CA ASN A 103 1.86 7.47 -9.94
C ASN A 103 1.08 6.43 -9.14
N ASP A 104 1.58 6.05 -7.96
CA ASP A 104 0.85 5.23 -7.00
C ASP A 104 -0.16 6.09 -6.24
N ARG A 105 -1.12 5.42 -5.64
CA ARG A 105 -2.21 5.97 -4.86
C ARG A 105 -2.16 5.31 -3.48
N VAL A 106 -1.93 6.13 -2.46
CA VAL A 106 -1.85 5.70 -1.06
C VAL A 106 -2.94 6.39 -0.25
N ARG A 107 -3.48 5.69 0.76
CA ARG A 107 -4.38 6.30 1.73
C ARG A 107 -3.58 6.83 2.91
N LEU A 108 -3.59 8.15 3.09
CA LEU A 108 -2.83 8.81 4.15
C LEU A 108 -3.58 8.68 5.48
N LEU A 109 -2.95 8.11 6.49
CA LEU A 109 -3.50 7.97 7.83
C LEU A 109 -3.00 9.08 8.75
N SER A 110 -3.81 9.42 9.76
CA SER A 110 -3.37 10.33 10.83
C SER A 110 -2.19 9.72 11.59
N PRO A 111 -1.13 10.49 11.87
CA PRO A 111 -0.03 10.03 12.70
C PRO A 111 -0.57 9.57 14.05
N ARG A 112 -0.15 8.38 14.45
CA ARG A 112 -0.45 7.80 15.76
C ARG A 112 0.76 7.00 16.24
N PRO A 113 1.09 7.06 17.55
CA PRO A 113 2.08 6.16 18.12
C PRO A 113 1.68 4.70 17.88
N CYS A 114 2.63 3.92 17.39
CA CYS A 114 2.46 2.49 17.22
C CYS A 114 3.00 1.77 18.45
N ALA A 115 2.34 0.69 18.87
CA ALA A 115 2.81 -0.17 19.95
C ALA A 115 4.16 -0.89 19.63
N CYS A 116 4.72 -0.69 18.43
CA CYS A 116 6.06 -1.16 18.07
C CYS A 116 7.16 -0.19 18.53
N GLY A 117 6.80 1.01 18.99
CA GLY A 117 7.71 2.06 19.44
C GLY A 117 7.97 3.17 18.41
N ARG A 118 7.47 3.04 17.18
CA ARG A 118 7.56 4.11 16.17
C ARG A 118 6.44 5.13 16.36
N GLU A 119 6.78 6.40 16.21
CA GLU A 119 5.86 7.53 16.42
C GLU A 119 5.03 7.89 15.19
N THR A 120 5.45 7.44 14.00
CA THR A 120 4.79 7.74 12.72
C THR A 120 4.28 6.47 12.05
N ALA A 121 2.96 6.34 12.00
CA ALA A 121 2.19 5.45 11.13
C ALA A 121 1.61 6.32 10.01
N LEU A 122 1.81 5.96 8.73
CA LEU A 122 1.54 6.90 7.65
C LEU A 122 0.55 6.40 6.59
N TRP A 123 0.67 5.16 6.09
CA TRP A 123 -0.20 4.68 5.01
C TRP A 123 -0.91 3.39 5.38
N GLU A 124 -2.15 3.23 4.94
CA GLU A 124 -2.92 1.99 5.07
C GLU A 124 -2.31 0.88 4.20
N VAL A 125 -2.00 -0.26 4.80
CA VAL A 125 -1.35 -1.40 4.14
C VAL A 125 -2.32 -2.16 3.24
N GLY A 126 -1.83 -2.75 2.15
CA GLY A 126 -2.64 -3.57 1.24
C GLY A 126 -3.58 -2.76 0.33
N THR A 127 -3.53 -1.43 0.39
CA THR A 127 -4.40 -0.52 -0.37
C THR A 127 -3.67 0.30 -1.43
N ILE A 128 -2.34 0.15 -1.51
CA ILE A 128 -1.53 0.85 -2.50
C ILE A 128 -1.90 0.32 -3.88
N SER A 129 -2.34 1.22 -4.75
CA SER A 129 -2.76 0.94 -6.12
C SER A 129 -2.18 1.99 -7.05
N ARG A 130 -2.38 1.87 -8.36
CA ARG A 130 -1.97 2.93 -9.28
C ARG A 130 -3.14 3.81 -9.71
N TYR A 131 -2.84 5.08 -10.01
CA TYR A 131 -3.82 5.99 -10.58
C TYR A 131 -4.21 5.60 -12.02
N ASP A 132 -3.29 5.03 -12.79
CA ASP A 132 -3.51 4.62 -14.17
C ASP A 132 -4.13 3.23 -14.34
N ASP A 133 -4.26 2.44 -13.26
CA ASP A 133 -4.98 1.16 -13.27
C ASP A 133 -6.51 1.34 -13.13
N MET A 134 -6.98 2.56 -12.89
CA MET A 134 -8.40 2.85 -12.72
C MET A 134 -9.17 2.69 -14.04
N ILE A 135 -10.20 1.84 -14.00
CA ILE A 135 -11.08 1.56 -15.13
C ILE A 135 -12.41 2.30 -14.94
N LYS A 136 -12.83 3.05 -15.95
CA LYS A 136 -14.14 3.73 -15.94
C LYS A 136 -15.22 2.83 -16.56
N ILE A 137 -16.15 2.35 -15.73
CA ILE A 137 -17.29 1.52 -16.18
C ILE A 137 -18.58 2.28 -15.90
N LYS A 138 -19.34 2.63 -16.95
CA LYS A 138 -20.64 3.34 -16.83
C LYS A 138 -20.61 4.55 -15.88
N ALA A 139 -19.57 5.38 -16.01
CA ALA A 139 -19.31 6.56 -15.17
C ALA A 139 -18.90 6.28 -13.70
N THR A 140 -18.64 5.03 -13.34
CA THR A 140 -18.05 4.64 -12.05
C THR A 140 -16.55 4.36 -12.23
N ASN A 141 -15.74 4.88 -11.32
CA ASN A 141 -14.31 4.55 -11.24
C ASN A 141 -14.16 3.23 -10.49
N VAL A 142 -13.57 2.23 -11.14
CA VAL A 142 -13.37 0.88 -10.59
C VAL A 142 -11.88 0.60 -10.59
N TRP A 143 -11.34 0.22 -9.44
CA TRP A 143 -9.97 -0.27 -9.33
C TRP A 143 -9.97 -1.80 -9.36
N PRO A 144 -8.90 -2.45 -9.86
CA PRO A 144 -8.77 -3.91 -9.84
C PRO A 144 -9.02 -4.51 -8.45
N GLN A 145 -8.51 -3.86 -7.39
CA GLN A 145 -8.73 -4.26 -6.00
C GLN A 145 -10.22 -4.36 -5.62
N THR A 146 -11.10 -3.54 -6.20
CA THR A 146 -12.55 -3.64 -5.96
C THR A 146 -13.12 -4.95 -6.53
N VAL A 147 -12.55 -5.45 -7.63
CA VAL A 147 -12.90 -6.77 -8.18
C VAL A 147 -12.38 -7.88 -7.27
N ASP A 148 -11.14 -7.77 -6.79
CA ASP A 148 -10.56 -8.73 -5.82
C ASP A 148 -11.45 -8.85 -4.57
N GLU A 149 -11.82 -7.72 -3.97
CA GLU A 149 -12.70 -7.69 -2.79
C GLU A 149 -14.05 -8.37 -3.05
N ALA A 150 -14.63 -8.17 -4.23
CA ALA A 150 -15.89 -8.79 -4.60
C ALA A 150 -15.74 -10.31 -4.84
N VAL A 151 -14.70 -10.75 -5.54
CA VAL A 151 -14.45 -12.17 -5.85
C VAL A 151 -14.07 -12.96 -4.60
N PHE A 152 -13.16 -12.44 -3.78
CA PHE A 152 -12.72 -13.09 -2.54
C PHE A 152 -13.72 -12.92 -1.38
N SER A 153 -14.87 -12.28 -1.61
CA SER A 153 -16.00 -12.34 -0.66
C SER A 153 -16.66 -13.74 -0.63
N PHE A 154 -16.50 -14.53 -1.69
CA PHE A 154 -16.96 -15.91 -1.76
C PHE A 154 -15.89 -16.84 -1.19
N LYS A 155 -16.17 -17.48 -0.05
CA LYS A 155 -15.21 -18.34 0.67
C LYS A 155 -14.72 -19.56 -0.13
N ASP A 156 -15.48 -19.97 -1.14
CA ASP A 156 -15.14 -21.13 -1.98
C ASP A 156 -14.16 -20.78 -3.11
N ILE A 157 -13.77 -19.51 -3.25
CA ILE A 157 -12.83 -19.04 -4.28
C ILE A 157 -11.47 -18.76 -3.64
N GLU A 158 -10.49 -19.62 -3.96
CA GLU A 158 -9.09 -19.46 -3.51
C GLU A 158 -8.24 -18.67 -4.52
N GLU A 159 -8.51 -18.83 -5.82
CA GLU A 159 -7.77 -18.18 -6.91
C GLU A 159 -8.72 -17.87 -8.06
N TYR A 160 -8.44 -16.80 -8.81
CA TYR A 160 -9.17 -16.49 -10.02
C TYR A 160 -8.25 -15.88 -11.10
N ASN A 161 -8.67 -16.00 -12.36
CA ASN A 161 -8.06 -15.30 -13.49
C ASN A 161 -9.13 -14.48 -14.20
N GLY A 162 -8.94 -13.16 -14.29
CA GLY A 162 -9.87 -12.24 -14.93
C GLY A 162 -9.26 -11.54 -16.13
N ARG A 163 -10.10 -11.19 -17.11
CA ARG A 163 -9.75 -10.25 -18.19
C ARG A 163 -10.84 -9.20 -18.30
N VAL A 164 -10.46 -7.93 -18.24
CA VAL A 164 -11.38 -6.81 -18.39
C VAL A 164 -11.32 -6.31 -19.83
N PHE A 165 -12.49 -6.21 -20.48
CA PHE A 165 -12.63 -5.62 -21.81
C PHE A 165 -13.33 -4.28 -21.66
N ILE A 166 -12.69 -3.21 -22.14
CA ILE A 166 -13.27 -1.88 -22.22
C ILE A 166 -13.56 -1.64 -23.70
N THR A 167 -14.84 -1.70 -24.08
CA THR A 167 -15.33 -1.39 -25.43
C THR A 167 -15.65 0.09 -25.58
#